data_AF-A0A964PL45-F1
#
_entry.id   AF-A0A964PL45-F1
#
_cell.length_a   1.000
_cell.length_b   1.000
_cell.length_c   1.000
_cell.angle_alpha   90.00
_cell.angle_beta   90.00
_cell.angle_gamma   90.00
#
_symmetry.space_group_name_H-M   'P 1'
#
loop_
_entity.id
_entity.type
_entity.pdbx_description
1 polymer ?
#
loop_
_entity_poly.entity_id
_entity_poly.type
_entity_poly.pdbx_seq_one_letter_code
_entity_poly.pdbx_strand_id
1 'polypeptide(L)' 'MKKSRFSDSQILAILKQAESGTPVANLCREHGMS' A
#
# COMPACT_ATOMS: atom_id res chain seq x y z
N MET A 1 2.15 22.34 0.03
CA MET A 1 1.34 21.12 0.27
C MET A 1 2.29 19.94 0.23
N LYS A 2 2.44 19.15 1.32
CA LYS A 2 3.26 17.93 1.25
C LYS A 2 2.62 17.01 0.21
N LYS A 3 3.36 16.65 -0.85
CA LYS A 3 2.89 15.62 -1.78
C LYS A 3 2.74 14.33 -0.98
N SER A 4 1.57 13.68 -1.09
CA SER A 4 1.37 12.35 -0.55
C SER A 4 2.44 11.42 -1.13
N ARG A 5 2.99 10.54 -0.30
CA ARG A 5 4.01 9.57 -0.72
C ARG A 5 3.44 8.51 -1.67
N PHE A 6 2.11 8.35 -1.66
CA PHE A 6 1.35 7.44 -2.50
C PHE A 6 0.23 8.19 -3.22
N SER A 7 -0.04 7.83 -4.48
CA SER A 7 -1.23 8.27 -5.21
C SER A 7 -2.48 7.50 -4.73
N ASP A 8 -3.66 8.06 -4.96
CA ASP A 8 -4.94 7.39 -4.64
C ASP A 8 -5.06 6.01 -5.32
N SER A 9 -4.54 5.88 -6.55
CA SER A 9 -4.48 4.61 -7.26
C SER A 9 -3.57 3.57 -6.58
N GLN A 10 -2.43 3.99 -6.03
CA GLN A 10 -1.53 3.11 -5.28
C GLN A 10 -2.19 2.68 -3.97
N ILE A 11 -2.89 3.59 -3.28
CA ILE A 11 -3.63 3.27 -2.06
C ILE A 11 -4.73 2.23 -2.34
N LEU A 12 -5.51 2.41 -3.41
CA LEU A 12 -6.54 1.44 -3.79
C LEU A 12 -5.97 0.06 -4.15
N ALA A 13 -4.81 0.00 -4.80
CA ALA A 13 -4.16 -1.26 -5.13
C ALA A 13 -3.71 -2.01 -3.85
N ILE A 14 -3.08 -1.30 -2.91
CA ILE A 14 -2.64 -1.84 -1.62
C ILE A 14 -3.83 -2.42 -0.84
N LEU A 15 -4.94 -1.67 -0.77
CA LEU A 15 -6.15 -2.12 -0.07
C LEU A 15 -6.71 -3.40 -0.69
N LYS A 16 -6.79 -3.48 -2.03
CA LYS A 16 -7.24 -4.69 -2.73
C LYS A 16 -6.34 -5.90 -2.47
N GLN A 17 -5.02 -5.72 -2.43
CA GLN A 17 -4.10 -6.81 -2.10
C GLN A 17 -4.24 -7.26 -0.64
N ALA A 18 -4.53 -6.35 0.28
CA ALA A 18 -4.83 -6.70 1.67
C ALA A 18 -6.14 -7.50 1.78
N GLU A 19 -7.19 -7.07 1.07
CA GLU A 19 -8.48 -7.77 1.00
C GLU A 19 -8.36 -9.15 0.34
N SER A 20 -7.44 -9.33 -0.62
CA SER A 20 -7.17 -10.64 -1.23
C SER A 20 -6.43 -11.62 -0.31
N GLY A 21 -6.15 -11.23 0.93
CA GLY A 21 -5.50 -12.08 1.94
C GLY A 21 -3.99 -11.99 1.95
N THR A 22 -3.39 -11.01 1.26
CA THR A 22 -1.93 -10.80 1.35
C THR A 22 -1.58 -10.29 2.76
N PRO A 23 -0.63 -10.93 3.47
CA PRO A 23 -0.19 -10.44 4.78
C PRO A 23 0.28 -9.00 4.71
N VAL A 24 -0.20 -8.15 5.61
CA VAL A 24 0.17 -6.72 5.68
C VAL A 24 1.68 -6.53 5.78
N ALA A 25 2.38 -7.43 6.48
CA ALA A 25 3.84 -7.41 6.58
C ALA A 25 4.55 -7.50 5.21
N ASN A 26 3.98 -8.26 4.27
CA ASN A 26 4.51 -8.38 2.92
C ASN A 26 4.24 -7.09 2.13
N LEU A 27 3.03 -6.53 2.24
CA LEU A 27 2.67 -5.26 1.60
C LEU A 27 3.56 -4.11 2.09
N CYS A 28 3.82 -4.03 3.40
CA CYS A 28 4.70 -3.00 3.95
C CYS A 28 6.13 -3.11 3.41
N ARG A 29 6.65 -4.34 3.29
CA ARG A 29 7.97 -4.60 2.70
C ARG A 29 8.02 -4.25 1.21
N GLU A 30 7.01 -4.65 0.44
CA GLU A 30 6.94 -4.43 -1.01
C GLU A 30 6.84 -2.94 -1.37
N HIS A 31 6.07 -2.18 -0.59
CA HIS A 31 5.85 -0.74 -0.85
C HIS A 31 6.78 0.19 -0.06
N GLY A 32 7.78 -0.34 0.64
CA GLY A 32 8.72 0.46 1.43
C GLY A 32 8.01 1.33 2.49
N MET A 33 6.98 0.77 3.12
CA MET A 33 6.31 1.34 4.28
C MET A 33 7.12 0.94 5.52
N SER A 34 8.09 1.80 5.86
CA SER A 34 8.86 1.74 7.11
C SER A 34 8.04 2.25 8.28
#